data_AF-A0A834YAB8-F1
#
_entry.id   AF-A0A834YAB8-F1
#
_cell.length_a   1.000
_cell.length_b   1.000
_cell.length_c   1.000
_cell.angle_alpha   90.00
_cell.angle_beta   90.00
_cell.angle_gamma   90.00
#
_symmetry.space_group_name_H-M   'P 1'
#
loop_
_entity.id
_entity.type
_entity.pdbx_description
1 polymer ?
#
loop_
_entity_poly.entity_id
_entity_poly.type
_entity_poly.pdbx_seq_one_letter_code
_entity_poly.pdbx_strand_id
1 'polypeptide(L)'
;MVAMHTIFTIFFCIISFTSRVSALLESCYKLQLPSPVLGPEALAFDRNSEGPYTGVSDGRVLKWKGSSLGFVDFAITSQNRSKELCDGSSDPALENNCGRSLGLGFYNRTGELSIADAYFGLLVVGSNGGVATQLATSAEGVPFRFLNSLDVDQGTGIVYFTDASARFQRSGDMTGRLMKYNPMTKQVTVLLRGLAFAAGTAVSKDGAFVVVTEAIASRIVRFWLQGPKANTSEVFAQLLVQPDNIKSNARGDFWVAANTGKEECRKEALPSSLDREEKVTLADADCGT
;
A
#
# COMPACT_ATOMS: atom_id res chain seq x y z
N MET A 1 -64.00 44.03 -27.46
CA MET A 1 -63.52 44.25 -26.07
C MET A 1 -62.29 43.37 -25.88
N VAL A 2 -61.11 43.99 -25.88
CA VAL A 2 -59.79 43.33 -25.89
C VAL A 2 -59.01 43.81 -24.65
N ALA A 3 -58.60 42.81 -23.86
CA ALA A 3 -57.37 42.58 -23.08
C ALA A 3 -56.66 43.68 -22.22
N MET A 4 -55.81 43.14 -21.31
CA MET A 4 -54.79 43.72 -20.40
C MET A 4 -55.29 43.97 -18.96
N HIS A 5 -54.64 43.56 -17.86
CA HIS A 5 -53.35 42.90 -17.58
C HIS A 5 -53.43 42.21 -16.20
N THR A 6 -52.81 41.05 -16.03
CA THR A 6 -52.43 40.55 -14.70
C THR A 6 -50.96 40.12 -14.75
N ILE A 7 -50.13 40.83 -14.00
CA ILE A 7 -48.69 40.60 -13.87
C ILE A 7 -48.48 39.36 -12.98
N PHE A 8 -47.85 38.31 -13.52
CA PHE A 8 -47.44 37.13 -12.77
C PHE A 8 -45.92 37.24 -12.53
N THR A 9 -45.52 37.65 -11.33
CA THR A 9 -44.12 37.70 -10.93
C THR A 9 -43.69 36.29 -10.49
N ILE A 10 -42.97 35.59 -11.37
CA ILE A 10 -42.39 34.27 -11.08
C ILE A 10 -41.18 34.45 -10.16
N PHE A 11 -41.29 33.96 -8.93
CA PHE A 11 -40.16 33.80 -8.01
C PHE A 11 -39.23 32.70 -8.57
N PHE A 12 -38.11 33.10 -9.18
CA PHE A 12 -36.99 32.20 -9.44
C PHE A 12 -36.31 31.90 -8.09
N CYS A 13 -36.63 30.75 -7.50
CA CYS A 13 -35.76 30.12 -6.50
C CYS A 13 -34.48 29.69 -7.21
N ILE A 14 -33.52 30.61 -7.31
CA ILE A 14 -32.12 30.26 -7.50
C ILE A 14 -31.70 29.54 -6.22
N ILE A 15 -31.78 28.20 -6.25
CA ILE A 15 -31.03 27.38 -5.30
C ILE A 15 -29.57 27.66 -5.63
N SER A 16 -29.00 28.60 -4.89
CA SER A 16 -27.57 28.81 -4.82
C SER A 16 -26.95 27.52 -4.29
N PHE A 17 -26.62 26.60 -5.20
CA PHE A 17 -25.58 25.62 -4.94
C PHE A 17 -24.29 26.42 -4.76
N THR A 18 -24.08 26.90 -3.54
CA THR A 18 -22.78 27.42 -3.12
C THR A 18 -21.81 26.25 -3.28
N SER A 19 -20.99 26.33 -4.32
CA SER A 19 -19.79 25.57 -4.55
C SER A 19 -18.90 25.60 -3.30
N ARG A 20 -19.11 24.63 -2.40
CA ARG A 20 -18.20 24.34 -1.30
C ARG A 20 -17.72 22.89 -1.35
N VAL A 21 -17.35 22.45 -2.56
CA VAL A 21 -16.55 21.24 -2.77
C VAL A 21 -15.39 21.60 -3.70
N SER A 22 -14.56 22.57 -3.29
CA SER A 22 -13.32 22.91 -4.02
C SER A 22 -12.21 23.45 -3.10
N ALA A 23 -12.08 22.93 -1.87
CA ALA A 23 -11.11 23.46 -0.90
C ALA A 23 -10.39 22.38 -0.07
N LEU A 24 -10.04 21.24 -0.67
CA LEU A 24 -9.18 20.22 -0.01
C LEU A 24 -8.06 19.68 -0.92
N LEU A 25 -7.74 20.36 -2.02
CA LEU A 25 -6.56 20.07 -2.85
C LEU A 25 -5.63 21.30 -2.91
N GLU A 26 -5.58 22.07 -1.83
CA GLU A 26 -4.58 23.13 -1.69
C GLU A 26 -3.29 22.50 -1.19
N SER A 27 -2.30 22.47 -2.09
CA SER A 27 -0.89 22.07 -1.95
C SER A 27 -0.60 20.56 -1.82
N CYS A 28 -0.30 19.93 -2.96
CA CYS A 28 0.54 18.74 -2.96
C CYS A 28 1.98 19.18 -2.71
N TYR A 29 2.53 18.91 -1.53
CA TYR A 29 3.94 19.16 -1.24
C TYR A 29 4.76 17.93 -1.63
N LYS A 30 5.69 18.12 -2.58
CA LYS A 30 6.64 17.07 -2.96
C LYS A 30 7.77 17.02 -1.94
N LEU A 31 7.91 15.88 -1.26
CA LEU A 31 9.08 15.59 -0.43
C LEU A 31 10.18 15.01 -1.31
N GLN A 32 11.29 15.72 -1.42
CA GLN A 32 12.40 15.31 -2.29
C GLN A 32 13.33 14.33 -1.56
N LEU A 33 13.59 13.18 -2.18
CA LEU A 33 14.63 12.25 -1.70
C LEU A 33 16.04 12.86 -1.88
N PRO A 34 16.99 12.55 -0.98
CA PRO A 34 18.36 13.00 -1.12
C PRO A 34 18.97 12.42 -2.40
N SER A 35 19.63 13.22 -3.22
CA SER A 35 20.34 12.71 -4.40
C SER A 35 21.50 11.80 -3.97
N PRO A 36 21.77 10.67 -4.65
CA PRO A 36 21.14 10.15 -5.87
C PRO A 36 20.03 9.10 -5.59
N VAL A 37 19.41 9.10 -4.41
CA VAL A 37 18.45 8.08 -3.98
C VAL A 37 17.14 8.15 -4.77
N LEU A 38 16.65 6.98 -5.20
CA LEU A 38 15.45 6.81 -6.02
C LEU A 38 14.54 5.69 -5.49
N GLY A 39 13.39 5.56 -6.16
CA GLY A 39 12.48 4.43 -6.00
C GLY A 39 11.80 4.28 -4.64
N PRO A 40 11.20 5.34 -4.07
CA PRO A 40 10.26 5.15 -2.98
C PRO A 40 9.08 4.33 -3.49
N GLU A 41 8.66 3.30 -2.76
CA GLU A 41 7.59 2.40 -3.23
C GLU A 41 6.44 2.29 -2.20
N ALA A 42 6.75 2.22 -0.91
CA ALA A 42 5.76 2.23 0.16
C ALA A 42 6.00 3.34 1.17
N LEU A 43 4.90 3.82 1.75
CA LEU A 43 4.91 4.79 2.85
C LEU A 43 4.34 4.16 4.12
N ALA A 44 4.97 4.46 5.25
CA ALA A 44 4.45 4.17 6.57
C ALA A 44 4.60 5.37 7.50
N PHE A 45 3.74 5.43 8.51
CA PHE A 45 3.75 6.45 9.56
C PHE A 45 3.76 5.74 10.91
N ASP A 46 4.57 6.26 11.84
CA ASP A 46 4.57 5.71 13.20
C ASP A 46 3.42 6.25 14.04
N ARG A 47 3.24 5.69 15.23
CA ARG A 47 2.16 6.07 16.16
C ARG A 47 2.18 7.54 16.59
N ASN A 48 3.34 8.20 16.50
CA ASN A 48 3.49 9.62 16.85
C ASN A 48 3.17 10.51 15.64
N SER A 49 2.71 9.93 14.53
CA SER A 49 2.51 10.61 13.25
C SER A 49 3.81 11.22 12.71
N GLU A 50 4.98 10.69 13.11
CA GLU A 50 6.24 11.06 12.47
C GLU A 50 6.44 10.25 11.18
N GLY A 51 7.32 10.76 10.31
CA GLY A 51 7.53 10.25 8.95
C GLY A 51 7.09 11.28 7.89
N PRO A 52 6.80 10.83 6.65
CA PRO A 52 6.70 9.43 6.24
C PRO A 52 8.03 8.68 6.29
N TYR A 53 7.93 7.35 6.41
CA TYR A 53 9.00 6.40 6.20
C TYR A 53 8.85 5.75 4.83
N THR A 54 9.96 5.51 4.11
CA THR A 54 9.93 4.86 2.80
C THR A 54 11.14 3.96 2.57
N GLY A 55 10.93 2.81 1.96
CA GLY A 55 12.01 2.03 1.34
C GLY A 55 12.54 2.75 0.11
N VAL A 56 13.80 2.56 -0.24
CA VAL A 56 14.43 3.15 -1.44
C VAL A 56 15.25 2.10 -2.22
N SER A 57 15.65 2.41 -3.45
CA SER A 57 16.26 1.43 -4.37
C SER A 57 17.56 0.83 -3.85
N ASP A 58 18.27 1.54 -2.97
CA ASP A 58 19.51 1.07 -2.38
C ASP A 58 19.31 0.15 -1.17
N GLY A 59 18.08 -0.21 -0.80
CA GLY A 59 17.78 -1.12 0.31
C GLY A 59 17.74 -0.48 1.70
N ARG A 60 17.88 0.84 1.80
CA ARG A 60 17.58 1.58 3.03
C ARG A 60 16.08 1.81 3.19
N VAL A 61 15.67 2.03 4.44
CA VAL A 61 14.44 2.72 4.81
C VAL A 61 14.82 4.10 5.33
N LEU A 62 14.26 5.15 4.75
CA LEU A 62 14.47 6.54 5.15
C LEU A 62 13.27 7.05 5.95
N LYS A 63 13.53 8.01 6.85
CA LYS A 63 12.52 8.72 7.64
C LYS A 63 12.56 10.21 7.33
N TRP A 64 11.43 10.82 6.99
CA TRP A 64 11.32 12.27 6.90
C TRP A 64 11.29 12.91 8.30
N LYS A 65 12.14 13.92 8.53
CA LYS A 65 12.31 14.62 9.81
C LYS A 65 11.92 16.11 9.75
N GLY A 66 11.09 16.48 8.77
CA GLY A 66 10.67 17.86 8.55
C GLY A 66 11.57 18.62 7.57
N SER A 67 11.11 19.80 7.14
CA SER A 67 11.73 20.57 6.06
C SER A 67 13.16 21.03 6.35
N SER A 68 13.55 21.18 7.62
CA SER A 68 14.90 21.58 8.02
C SER A 68 15.94 20.46 7.89
N LEU A 69 15.52 19.19 7.99
CA LEU A 69 16.42 18.03 8.01
C LEU A 69 16.26 17.13 6.77
N GLY A 70 15.07 17.09 6.18
CA GLY A 70 14.79 16.21 5.07
C GLY A 70 14.63 14.74 5.49
N PHE A 71 14.95 13.83 4.57
CA PHE A 71 15.03 12.41 4.85
C PHE A 71 16.37 12.04 5.49
N VAL A 72 16.31 11.21 6.52
CA VAL A 72 17.48 10.62 7.20
C VAL A 72 17.40 9.09 7.16
N ASP A 73 18.55 8.44 7.29
CA ASP A 73 18.62 6.97 7.40
C ASP A 73 17.86 6.50 8.64
N PHE A 74 16.99 5.50 8.48
CA PHE A 74 16.29 4.86 9.57
C PHE A 74 16.72 3.40 9.73
N ALA A 75 16.61 2.60 8.66
CA ALA A 75 16.95 1.18 8.73
C ALA A 75 17.62 0.65 7.47
N ILE A 76 18.27 -0.51 7.58
CA ILE A 76 18.81 -1.29 6.47
C ILE A 76 18.31 -2.74 6.56
N THR A 77 18.04 -3.35 5.40
CA THR A 77 17.52 -4.73 5.36
C THR A 77 18.60 -5.80 5.23
N SER A 78 19.75 -5.46 4.65
CA SER A 78 20.92 -6.34 4.56
C SER A 78 21.91 -6.07 5.70
N GLN A 79 22.20 -7.10 6.50
CA GLN A 79 23.11 -6.98 7.65
C GLN A 79 24.56 -6.69 7.26
N ASN A 80 25.01 -7.27 6.14
CA ASN A 80 26.41 -7.24 5.70
C ASN A 80 26.62 -6.38 4.45
N ARG A 81 25.75 -5.39 4.21
CA ARG A 81 25.91 -4.46 3.07
C ARG A 81 27.15 -3.58 3.25
N SER A 82 27.82 -3.25 2.15
CA SER A 82 28.77 -2.13 2.10
C SER A 82 27.99 -0.84 1.84
N LYS A 83 28.31 0.20 2.62
CA LYS A 83 27.72 1.53 2.41
C LYS A 83 28.15 2.10 1.06
N GLU A 84 29.42 1.92 0.71
CA GLU A 84 30.06 2.42 -0.51
C GLU A 84 29.46 1.77 -1.76
N LEU A 85 29.12 0.48 -1.69
CA LEU A 85 28.51 -0.26 -2.79
C LEU A 85 27.02 0.08 -2.95
N CYS A 86 26.31 0.20 -1.83
CA CYS A 86 24.86 0.22 -1.86
C CYS A 86 24.28 1.63 -1.85
N ASP A 87 24.71 2.54 -0.95
CA ASP A 87 24.02 3.80 -0.72
C ASP A 87 23.97 4.68 -1.98
N GLY A 88 22.76 5.05 -2.39
CA GLY A 88 22.52 5.83 -3.60
C GLY A 88 22.50 5.01 -4.90
N SER A 89 22.77 3.70 -4.84
CA SER A 89 22.65 2.83 -5.99
C SER A 89 21.18 2.63 -6.39
N SER A 90 20.95 2.61 -7.70
CA SER A 90 19.68 2.19 -8.30
C SER A 90 19.86 0.98 -9.22
N ASP A 91 21.00 0.28 -9.14
CA ASP A 91 21.29 -0.89 -9.96
C ASP A 91 20.53 -2.12 -9.42
N PRO A 92 19.57 -2.68 -10.19
CA PRO A 92 18.83 -3.87 -9.77
C PRO A 92 19.72 -5.08 -9.49
N ALA A 93 20.92 -5.15 -10.11
CA ALA A 93 21.87 -6.23 -9.89
C ALA A 93 22.48 -6.23 -8.48
N LEU A 94 22.37 -5.12 -7.74
CA LEU A 94 22.84 -5.00 -6.37
C LEU A 94 21.72 -5.23 -5.34
N GLU A 95 20.45 -5.30 -5.74
CA GLU A 95 19.32 -5.45 -4.82
C GLU A 95 19.41 -6.77 -4.00
N ASN A 96 19.99 -7.84 -4.56
CA ASN A 96 20.21 -9.10 -3.82
C ASN A 96 21.26 -8.99 -2.69
N ASN A 97 22.14 -7.99 -2.75
CA ASN A 97 23.16 -7.72 -1.74
C ASN A 97 22.73 -6.58 -0.80
N CYS A 98 22.11 -5.54 -1.35
CA CYS A 98 21.76 -4.31 -0.65
C CYS A 98 20.36 -4.32 -0.04
N GLY A 99 19.44 -5.08 -0.65
CA GLY A 99 18.04 -5.19 -0.30
C GLY A 99 17.14 -4.32 -1.17
N ARG A 100 15.84 -4.57 -1.10
CA ARG A 100 14.81 -3.74 -1.74
C ARG A 100 13.51 -3.85 -0.96
N SER A 101 13.29 -2.90 -0.05
CA SER A 101 12.07 -2.82 0.76
C SER A 101 10.90 -2.25 -0.05
N LEU A 102 9.80 -3.00 -0.08
CA LEU A 102 8.58 -2.67 -0.84
C LEU A 102 7.33 -2.71 0.06
N GLY A 103 7.27 -3.57 1.07
CA GLY A 103 6.21 -3.49 2.08
C GLY A 103 6.70 -2.76 3.33
N LEU A 104 5.95 -1.78 3.83
CA LEU A 104 6.19 -1.17 5.15
C LEU A 104 4.90 -1.08 5.96
N GLY A 105 5.00 -1.34 7.27
CA GLY A 105 3.88 -1.24 8.19
C GLY A 105 4.32 -1.25 9.66
N PHE A 106 3.92 -0.24 10.43
CA PHE A 106 4.18 -0.17 11.85
C PHE A 106 3.13 -0.94 12.66
N TYR A 107 3.56 -1.59 13.73
CA TYR A 107 2.66 -1.99 14.80
C TYR A 107 2.66 -0.93 15.91
N ASN A 108 1.57 -0.16 16.04
CA ASN A 108 1.55 1.03 16.89
C ASN A 108 1.82 0.73 18.37
N ARG A 109 1.45 -0.47 18.85
CA ARG A 109 1.62 -0.85 20.26
C ARG A 109 3.10 -0.97 20.64
N THR A 110 3.92 -1.60 19.80
CA THR A 110 5.35 -1.81 20.08
C THR A 110 6.24 -0.75 19.44
N GLY A 111 5.77 -0.09 18.37
CA GLY A 111 6.56 0.83 17.56
C GLY A 111 7.53 0.12 16.61
N GLU A 112 7.38 -1.19 16.43
CA GLU A 112 8.17 -1.96 15.47
C GLU A 112 7.67 -1.74 14.04
N LEU A 113 8.61 -1.63 13.10
CA LEU A 113 8.35 -1.54 11.68
C LEU A 113 8.57 -2.92 11.05
N SER A 114 7.51 -3.53 10.54
CA SER A 114 7.62 -4.68 9.65
C SER A 114 7.97 -4.23 8.23
N ILE A 115 8.85 -5.00 7.57
CA ILE A 115 9.36 -4.70 6.24
C ILE A 115 9.18 -5.95 5.37
N ALA A 116 8.54 -5.82 4.21
CA ALA A 116 8.57 -6.81 3.15
C ALA A 116 9.71 -6.43 2.20
N ASP A 117 10.80 -7.18 2.25
CA ASP A 117 11.94 -7.00 1.36
C ASP A 117 11.89 -8.06 0.25
N ALA A 118 12.06 -7.61 -1.00
CA ALA A 118 11.97 -8.48 -2.16
C ALA A 118 13.01 -9.60 -2.18
N TYR A 119 14.14 -9.45 -1.47
CA TYR A 119 15.27 -10.39 -1.48
C TYR A 119 15.48 -11.03 -0.11
N PHE A 120 15.24 -10.29 0.96
CA PHE A 120 15.49 -10.76 2.33
C PHE A 120 14.23 -11.25 3.07
N GLY A 121 13.06 -11.24 2.41
CA GLY A 121 11.83 -11.78 2.98
C GLY A 121 11.17 -10.84 3.98
N LEU A 122 10.49 -11.39 4.98
CA LEU A 122 9.80 -10.61 6.01
C LEU A 122 10.80 -10.25 7.11
N LEU A 123 10.93 -8.96 7.39
CA LEU A 123 11.86 -8.41 8.37
C LEU A 123 11.13 -7.53 9.38
N VAL A 124 11.80 -7.21 10.48
CA VAL A 124 11.34 -6.23 11.47
C VAL A 124 12.51 -5.39 11.99
N VAL A 125 12.24 -4.12 12.28
CA VAL A 125 13.19 -3.24 12.98
C VAL A 125 12.45 -2.49 14.09
N GLY A 126 13.14 -2.26 15.21
CA GLY A 126 12.58 -1.52 16.35
C GLY A 126 12.40 -0.02 16.06
N SER A 127 11.77 0.69 17.00
CA SER A 127 11.47 2.13 16.86
C SER A 127 12.70 3.03 16.69
N ASN A 128 13.89 2.55 17.07
CA ASN A 128 15.14 3.28 16.93
C ASN A 128 15.84 3.06 15.58
N GLY A 129 15.26 2.25 14.69
CA GLY A 129 15.87 1.91 13.42
C GLY A 129 17.07 0.97 13.57
N GLY A 130 17.99 1.03 12.61
CA GLY A 130 19.18 0.19 12.54
C GLY A 130 19.01 -1.00 11.59
N VAL A 131 19.70 -2.10 11.91
CA VAL A 131 19.69 -3.30 11.06
C VAL A 131 18.44 -4.11 11.32
N ALA A 132 17.64 -4.37 10.29
CA ALA A 132 16.44 -5.17 10.42
C ALA A 132 16.78 -6.65 10.71
N THR A 133 15.92 -7.28 11.50
CA THR A 133 16.00 -8.71 11.84
C THR A 133 15.07 -9.50 10.93
N GLN A 134 15.57 -10.58 10.33
CA GLN A 134 14.78 -11.46 9.48
C GLN A 134 13.84 -12.34 10.30
N LEU A 135 12.56 -12.30 9.97
CA LEU A 135 11.50 -13.08 10.63
C LEU A 135 11.13 -14.34 9.85
N ALA A 136 11.05 -14.25 8.52
CA ALA A 136 10.70 -15.38 7.67
C ALA A 136 11.20 -15.22 6.22
N THR A 137 11.59 -16.33 5.61
CA THR A 137 12.07 -16.40 4.21
C THR A 137 11.32 -17.44 3.37
N SER A 138 10.38 -18.17 3.97
CA SER A 138 9.61 -19.21 3.29
C SER A 138 8.31 -19.49 4.03
N ALA A 139 7.39 -20.15 3.34
CA ALA A 139 6.21 -20.76 3.91
C ALA A 139 5.95 -22.10 3.22
N GLU A 140 5.57 -23.12 4.01
CA GLU A 140 5.25 -24.45 3.48
C GLU A 140 6.37 -25.09 2.66
N GLY A 141 7.63 -24.82 3.04
CA GLY A 141 8.81 -25.29 2.32
C GLY A 141 9.08 -24.58 1.00
N VAL A 142 8.28 -23.58 0.61
CA VAL A 142 8.48 -22.77 -0.59
C VAL A 142 9.10 -21.42 -0.21
N PRO A 143 10.36 -21.14 -0.63
CA PRO A 143 11.00 -19.84 -0.41
C PRO A 143 10.18 -18.68 -0.95
N PHE A 144 10.25 -17.53 -0.31
CA PHE A 144 9.77 -16.28 -0.88
C PHE A 144 10.67 -15.88 -2.04
N ARG A 145 10.07 -15.32 -3.09
CA ARG A 145 10.82 -14.83 -4.26
C ARG A 145 10.58 -13.36 -4.53
N PHE A 146 9.42 -12.84 -4.16
CA PHE A 146 9.14 -11.44 -4.40
C PHE A 146 8.13 -10.92 -3.39
N LEU A 147 8.54 -10.72 -2.13
CA LEU A 147 7.67 -10.02 -1.20
C LEU A 147 7.49 -8.57 -1.63
N ASN A 148 6.23 -8.15 -1.82
CA ASN A 148 5.93 -6.84 -2.43
C ASN A 148 5.21 -5.90 -1.48
N SER A 149 4.22 -6.38 -0.72
CA SER A 149 3.43 -5.52 0.15
C SER A 149 3.10 -6.19 1.46
N LEU A 150 2.83 -5.38 2.48
CA LEU A 150 2.33 -5.83 3.77
C LEU A 150 1.41 -4.81 4.42
N ASP A 151 0.61 -5.30 5.36
CA ASP A 151 -0.16 -4.50 6.31
C ASP A 151 -0.21 -5.19 7.67
N VAL A 152 -0.37 -4.41 8.73
CA VAL A 152 -0.32 -4.90 10.11
C VAL A 152 -1.68 -4.67 10.77
N ASP A 153 -2.31 -5.74 11.23
CA ASP A 153 -3.51 -5.64 12.06
C ASP A 153 -3.16 -5.01 13.41
N GLN A 154 -3.65 -3.80 13.64
CA GLN A 154 -3.36 -3.05 14.86
C GLN A 154 -4.02 -3.63 16.12
N GLY A 155 -5.05 -4.46 15.98
CA GLY A 155 -5.69 -5.17 17.07
C GLY A 155 -4.88 -6.36 17.56
N THR A 156 -4.29 -7.12 16.64
CA THR A 156 -3.63 -8.41 16.95
C THR A 156 -2.11 -8.41 16.79
N GLY A 157 -1.55 -7.48 16.02
CA GLY A 157 -0.14 -7.48 15.61
C GLY A 157 0.20 -8.50 14.52
N ILE A 158 -0.80 -9.21 13.97
CA ILE A 158 -0.58 -10.12 12.84
C ILE A 158 -0.20 -9.30 11.61
N VAL A 159 0.85 -9.74 10.91
CA VAL A 159 1.31 -9.11 9.66
C VAL A 159 0.76 -9.90 8.49
N TYR A 160 -0.03 -9.25 7.64
CA TYR A 160 -0.50 -9.80 6.38
C TYR A 160 0.42 -9.31 5.27
N PHE A 161 0.88 -10.19 4.39
CA PHE A 161 1.86 -9.83 3.37
C PHE A 161 1.72 -10.67 2.11
N THR A 162 2.22 -10.14 1.01
CA THR A 162 2.18 -10.78 -0.31
C THR A 162 3.54 -11.27 -0.74
N ASP A 163 3.56 -12.42 -1.40
CA ASP A 163 4.66 -12.89 -2.27
C ASP A 163 4.10 -12.78 -3.68
N ALA A 164 4.50 -11.76 -4.41
CA ALA A 164 3.86 -11.35 -5.65
C ALA A 164 4.05 -12.38 -6.77
N SER A 165 5.19 -13.07 -6.77
CA SER A 165 5.44 -14.30 -7.51
C SER A 165 6.21 -15.27 -6.64
N ALA A 166 5.81 -16.55 -6.61
CA ALA A 166 6.56 -17.60 -5.92
C ALA A 166 7.70 -18.18 -6.78
N ARG A 167 7.88 -17.68 -8.02
CA ARG A 167 8.85 -18.22 -9.00
C ARG A 167 9.90 -17.20 -9.41
N PHE A 168 9.50 -15.96 -9.66
CA PHE A 168 10.36 -14.97 -10.30
C PHE A 168 10.70 -13.82 -9.36
N GLN A 169 11.97 -13.44 -9.36
CA GLN A 169 12.46 -12.24 -8.68
C GLN A 169 12.04 -11.00 -9.48
N ARG A 170 11.35 -10.05 -8.84
CA ARG A 170 10.98 -8.74 -9.43
C ARG A 170 10.16 -8.82 -10.73
N SER A 171 9.43 -9.92 -10.93
CA SER A 171 8.53 -10.13 -12.07
C SER A 171 7.25 -10.83 -11.64
N GLY A 172 6.13 -10.52 -12.29
CA GLY A 172 4.83 -11.06 -11.97
C GLY A 172 4.48 -12.32 -12.76
N ASP A 173 3.74 -13.22 -12.11
CA ASP A 173 3.10 -14.38 -12.74
C ASP A 173 1.82 -14.76 -11.99
N MET A 174 1.24 -15.92 -12.27
CA MET A 174 0.03 -16.42 -11.60
C MET A 174 0.35 -17.37 -10.43
N THR A 175 1.48 -17.16 -9.75
CA THR A 175 1.87 -17.97 -8.57
C THR A 175 1.89 -17.18 -7.26
N GLY A 176 1.35 -15.96 -7.27
CA GLY A 176 1.34 -15.09 -6.10
C GLY A 176 0.61 -15.73 -4.90
N ARG A 177 1.00 -15.29 -3.71
CA ARG A 177 0.48 -15.78 -2.43
C ARG A 177 0.11 -14.63 -1.51
N LEU A 178 -0.99 -14.80 -0.77
CA LEU A 178 -1.33 -13.98 0.40
C LEU A 178 -1.05 -14.80 1.64
N MET A 179 -0.32 -14.23 2.60
CA MET A 179 0.12 -14.93 3.81
C MET A 179 -0.10 -14.07 5.05
N LYS A 180 -0.05 -14.71 6.22
CA LYS A 180 0.03 -14.04 7.51
C LYS A 180 1.22 -14.55 8.33
N TYR A 181 1.85 -13.65 9.08
CA TYR A 181 2.83 -13.97 10.11
C TYR A 181 2.24 -13.64 11.48
N ASN A 182 2.27 -14.61 12.38
CA ASN A 182 1.86 -14.42 13.76
C ASN A 182 3.10 -14.20 14.64
N PRO A 183 3.32 -13.00 15.21
CA PRO A 183 4.50 -12.71 16.02
C PRO A 183 4.56 -13.52 17.33
N MET A 184 3.42 -13.97 17.85
CA MET A 184 3.37 -14.77 19.08
C MET A 184 3.85 -16.20 18.85
N THR A 185 3.43 -16.82 17.74
CA THR A 185 3.81 -18.21 17.41
C THR A 185 5.04 -18.28 16.51
N LYS A 186 5.45 -17.15 15.92
CA LYS A 186 6.51 -17.02 14.91
C LYS A 186 6.25 -17.89 13.66
N GLN A 187 4.99 -18.15 13.35
CA GLN A 187 4.60 -18.97 12.20
C GLN A 187 4.06 -18.13 11.05
N VAL A 188 4.40 -18.56 9.83
CA VAL A 188 3.77 -18.08 8.60
C VAL A 188 2.69 -19.06 8.15
N THR A 189 1.53 -18.54 7.78
CA THR A 189 0.42 -19.32 7.20
C THR A 189 0.07 -18.76 5.82
N VAL A 190 -0.01 -19.61 4.81
CA VAL A 190 -0.48 -19.22 3.47
C VAL A 190 -2.01 -19.23 3.45
N LEU A 191 -2.63 -18.09 3.14
CA LEU A 191 -4.08 -17.90 3.10
C LEU A 191 -4.64 -18.15 1.70
N LEU A 192 -3.98 -17.60 0.67
CA LEU A 192 -4.33 -17.80 -0.75
C LEU A 192 -3.08 -18.11 -1.57
N ARG A 193 -3.26 -18.87 -2.66
CA ARG A 193 -2.23 -19.25 -3.63
C ARG A 193 -2.75 -19.03 -5.05
N GLY A 194 -1.84 -18.95 -6.01
CA GLY A 194 -2.19 -18.85 -7.43
C GLY A 194 -2.76 -17.49 -7.82
N LEU A 195 -2.41 -16.45 -7.06
CA LEU A 195 -2.83 -15.08 -7.33
C LEU A 195 -2.07 -14.53 -8.53
N ALA A 196 -2.76 -13.77 -9.40
CA ALA A 196 -2.22 -13.15 -10.59
C ALA A 196 -1.48 -11.85 -10.23
N PHE A 197 -0.20 -11.99 -9.91
CA PHE A 197 0.71 -10.95 -9.38
C PHE A 197 0.12 -10.23 -8.16
N ALA A 198 0.33 -10.82 -6.98
CA ALA A 198 -0.21 -10.32 -5.70
C ALA A 198 0.54 -9.04 -5.24
N ALA A 199 0.13 -7.89 -5.76
CA ALA A 199 0.88 -6.64 -5.65
C ALA A 199 0.73 -6.01 -4.26
N GLY A 200 -0.49 -5.73 -3.83
CA GLY A 200 -0.82 -5.00 -2.59
C GLY A 200 -1.67 -5.82 -1.64
N THR A 201 -1.59 -5.55 -0.34
CA THR A 201 -2.53 -6.09 0.65
C THR A 201 -2.86 -5.09 1.75
N ALA A 202 -4.08 -5.16 2.28
CA ALA A 202 -4.53 -4.37 3.42
C ALA A 202 -5.52 -5.16 4.27
N VAL A 203 -5.42 -5.04 5.59
CA VAL A 203 -6.39 -5.62 6.52
C VAL A 203 -7.52 -4.63 6.81
N SER A 204 -8.74 -5.15 6.92
CA SER A 204 -9.91 -4.37 7.34
C SER A 204 -9.71 -3.80 8.75
N LYS A 205 -10.36 -2.67 9.02
CA LYS A 205 -10.22 -1.93 10.29
C LYS A 205 -10.65 -2.75 11.51
N ASP A 206 -11.65 -3.62 11.36
CA ASP A 206 -12.17 -4.50 12.40
C ASP A 206 -11.48 -5.88 12.42
N GLY A 207 -10.54 -6.13 11.50
CA GLY A 207 -9.84 -7.40 11.37
C GLY A 207 -10.72 -8.55 10.86
N ALA A 208 -11.90 -8.28 10.31
CA ALA A 208 -12.82 -9.31 9.83
C ALA A 208 -12.35 -9.98 8.52
N PHE A 209 -11.62 -9.24 7.68
CA PHE A 209 -11.08 -9.71 6.42
C PHE A 209 -9.78 -9.00 6.01
N VAL A 210 -9.10 -9.56 5.02
CA VAL A 210 -7.93 -8.96 4.36
C VAL A 210 -8.18 -8.92 2.86
N VAL A 211 -7.73 -7.86 2.19
CA VAL A 211 -7.80 -7.72 0.73
C VAL A 211 -6.42 -7.84 0.10
N VAL A 212 -6.39 -8.36 -1.12
CA VAL A 212 -5.18 -8.46 -1.94
C VAL A 212 -5.51 -8.00 -3.36
N THR A 213 -4.61 -7.21 -3.97
CA THR A 213 -4.74 -6.80 -5.36
C THR A 213 -4.06 -7.83 -6.26
N GLU A 214 -4.76 -8.26 -7.32
CA GLU A 214 -4.19 -9.08 -8.40
C GLU A 214 -3.99 -8.18 -9.61
N ALA A 215 -2.76 -7.68 -9.77
CA ALA A 215 -2.41 -6.70 -10.78
C ALA A 215 -2.69 -7.21 -12.20
N ILE A 216 -2.28 -8.44 -12.52
CA ILE A 216 -2.49 -9.04 -13.85
C ILE A 216 -3.97 -9.30 -14.12
N ALA A 217 -4.75 -9.70 -13.11
CA ALA A 217 -6.18 -9.96 -13.26
C ALA A 217 -7.06 -8.70 -13.11
N SER A 218 -6.44 -7.53 -12.87
CA SER A 218 -7.11 -6.24 -12.69
C SER A 218 -8.27 -6.30 -11.68
N ARG A 219 -8.06 -6.95 -10.53
CA ARG A 219 -9.11 -7.11 -9.52
C ARG A 219 -8.57 -7.09 -8.10
N ILE A 220 -9.48 -6.94 -7.15
CA ILE A 220 -9.22 -7.04 -5.71
C ILE A 220 -9.96 -8.27 -5.21
N VAL A 221 -9.26 -9.12 -4.47
CA VAL A 221 -9.83 -10.30 -3.80
C VAL A 221 -9.89 -10.03 -2.31
N ARG A 222 -11.04 -10.36 -1.70
CA ARG A 222 -11.23 -10.35 -0.25
C ARG A 222 -11.12 -11.78 0.28
N PHE A 223 -10.36 -11.95 1.35
CA PHE A 223 -10.27 -13.20 2.13
C PHE A 223 -10.83 -12.95 3.54
N TRP A 224 -11.86 -13.69 3.90
CA TRP A 224 -12.54 -13.56 5.19
C TRP A 224 -11.74 -14.25 6.29
N LEU A 225 -11.38 -13.50 7.33
CA LEU A 225 -10.64 -13.98 8.50
C LEU A 225 -11.58 -14.50 9.59
N GLN A 226 -12.76 -13.89 9.69
CA GLN A 226 -13.74 -14.14 10.75
C GLN A 226 -15.17 -14.26 10.17
N GLY A 227 -16.11 -14.63 11.03
CA GLY A 227 -17.53 -14.73 10.69
C GLY A 227 -17.92 -15.98 9.89
N PRO A 228 -19.17 -16.04 9.39
CA PRO A 228 -19.70 -17.24 8.71
C PRO A 228 -18.96 -17.63 7.42
N LYS A 229 -18.26 -16.68 6.80
CA LYS A 229 -17.44 -16.88 5.60
C LYS A 229 -15.95 -17.11 5.93
N ALA A 230 -15.56 -17.28 7.19
CA ALA A 230 -14.16 -17.41 7.57
C ALA A 230 -13.44 -18.50 6.76
N ASN A 231 -12.24 -18.17 6.29
CA ASN A 231 -11.38 -18.98 5.42
C ASN A 231 -11.90 -19.18 3.98
N THR A 232 -12.82 -18.34 3.51
CA THR A 232 -13.20 -18.27 2.09
C THR A 232 -12.74 -16.96 1.46
N SER A 233 -12.70 -16.92 0.13
CA SER A 233 -12.42 -15.69 -0.63
C SER A 233 -13.47 -15.42 -1.70
N GLU A 234 -13.56 -14.16 -2.10
CA GLU A 234 -14.42 -13.69 -3.20
C GLU A 234 -13.79 -12.48 -3.88
N VAL A 235 -14.20 -12.21 -5.13
CA VAL A 235 -13.83 -10.95 -5.80
C VAL A 235 -14.53 -9.82 -5.07
N PHE A 236 -13.75 -8.89 -4.53
CA PHE A 236 -14.24 -7.72 -3.83
C PHE A 236 -14.58 -6.59 -4.81
N ALA A 237 -13.70 -6.38 -5.79
CA ALA A 237 -13.91 -5.40 -6.85
C ALA A 237 -13.20 -5.83 -8.13
N GLN A 238 -13.86 -5.68 -9.28
CA GLN A 238 -13.22 -5.73 -10.59
C GLN A 238 -12.82 -4.31 -11.00
N LEU A 239 -11.61 -4.14 -11.50
CA LEU A 239 -11.05 -2.87 -11.92
C LEU A 239 -10.83 -2.86 -13.43
N LEU A 240 -10.83 -1.65 -14.02
CA LEU A 240 -10.52 -1.44 -15.43
C LEU A 240 -9.02 -1.28 -15.70
N VAL A 241 -8.24 -1.11 -14.63
CA VAL A 241 -6.82 -0.77 -14.63
C VAL A 241 -6.08 -1.72 -13.69
N GLN A 242 -4.78 -1.89 -13.90
CA GLN A 242 -3.97 -2.78 -13.07
C GLN A 242 -3.77 -2.14 -11.67
N PRO A 243 -4.29 -2.77 -10.60
CA PRO A 243 -4.03 -2.29 -9.25
C PRO A 243 -2.61 -2.66 -8.80
N ASP A 244 -2.04 -1.82 -7.94
CA ASP A 244 -0.80 -2.08 -7.24
C ASP A 244 -1.05 -2.08 -5.72
N ASN A 245 -0.31 -1.29 -4.95
CA ASN A 245 -0.48 -1.15 -3.51
C ASN A 245 -1.89 -0.70 -3.11
N ILE A 246 -2.42 -1.32 -2.06
CA ILE A 246 -3.68 -0.98 -1.41
C ILE A 246 -3.42 -0.64 0.06
N LYS A 247 -4.00 0.44 0.57
CA LYS A 247 -3.90 0.86 1.97
C LYS A 247 -5.26 1.25 2.52
N SER A 248 -5.56 0.85 3.75
CA SER A 248 -6.76 1.28 4.46
C SER A 248 -6.58 2.69 5.03
N ASN A 249 -7.67 3.44 5.14
CA ASN A 249 -7.68 4.76 5.77
C ASN A 249 -8.36 4.72 7.16
N ALA A 250 -8.32 5.85 7.87
CA ALA A 250 -8.89 5.95 9.22
C ALA A 250 -10.40 5.67 9.29
N ARG A 251 -11.14 5.79 8.18
CA ARG A 251 -12.57 5.47 8.10
C ARG A 251 -12.85 3.99 7.85
N GLY A 252 -11.85 3.23 7.39
CA GLY A 252 -12.01 1.84 6.94
C GLY A 252 -12.18 1.70 5.42
N ASP A 253 -12.12 2.79 4.64
CA ASP A 253 -12.08 2.70 3.19
C ASP A 253 -10.68 2.29 2.71
N PHE A 254 -10.58 1.82 1.47
CA PHE A 254 -9.32 1.44 0.84
C PHE A 254 -8.91 2.41 -0.27
N TRP A 255 -7.64 2.81 -0.29
CA TRP A 255 -6.98 3.50 -1.39
C TRP A 255 -6.14 2.52 -2.17
N VAL A 256 -6.31 2.48 -3.48
CA VAL A 256 -5.60 1.56 -4.37
C VAL A 256 -4.83 2.36 -5.40
N ALA A 257 -3.51 2.14 -5.47
CA ALA A 257 -2.71 2.65 -6.55
C ALA A 257 -3.14 2.00 -7.87
N ALA A 258 -3.42 2.82 -8.88
CA ALA A 258 -3.87 2.38 -10.18
C ALA A 258 -2.86 2.82 -11.24
N ASN A 259 -2.30 1.87 -11.99
CA ASN A 259 -1.42 2.20 -13.09
C ASN A 259 -2.24 2.29 -14.38
N THR A 260 -2.50 3.51 -14.85
CA THR A 260 -3.30 3.78 -16.05
C THR A 260 -2.46 3.84 -17.33
N GLY A 261 -1.13 3.76 -17.24
CA GLY A 261 -0.26 4.17 -18.34
C GLY A 261 -0.39 5.67 -18.64
N LYS A 262 0.37 6.16 -19.64
CA LYS A 262 0.49 7.59 -19.98
C LYS A 262 -0.78 8.28 -20.52
N GLU A 263 -1.95 7.64 -20.50
CA GLU A 263 -3.17 8.26 -21.03
C GLU A 263 -4.04 8.83 -19.89
N GLU A 264 -4.09 10.17 -19.89
CA GLU A 264 -4.98 11.10 -19.20
C GLU A 264 -5.71 10.64 -17.92
N CYS A 265 -5.31 11.30 -16.83
CA CYS A 265 -5.94 11.34 -15.51
C CYS A 265 -7.48 11.47 -15.59
N ARG A 266 -8.22 10.37 -15.38
CA ARG A 266 -9.68 10.38 -15.19
C ARG A 266 -10.03 9.89 -13.79
N LYS A 267 -10.85 10.67 -13.08
CA LYS A 267 -11.52 10.21 -11.86
C LYS A 267 -12.56 9.16 -12.24
N GLU A 268 -12.18 7.90 -12.20
CA GLU A 268 -13.14 6.81 -12.38
C GLU A 268 -13.70 6.39 -11.02
N ALA A 269 -15.01 6.61 -10.85
CA ALA A 269 -15.76 5.99 -9.78
C ALA A 269 -15.96 4.50 -10.13
N LEU A 270 -15.69 3.62 -9.17
CA LEU A 270 -15.94 2.19 -9.34
C LEU A 270 -17.43 1.91 -9.56
N PRO A 271 -17.77 0.80 -10.24
CA PRO A 271 -19.16 0.36 -10.38
C PRO A 271 -19.85 0.27 -9.01
N SER A 272 -21.12 0.67 -8.97
CA SER A 272 -21.96 0.89 -7.79
C SER A 272 -22.32 -0.36 -6.97
N SER A 273 -21.56 -1.46 -7.09
CA SER A 273 -21.81 -2.74 -6.42
C SER A 273 -20.96 -2.98 -5.18
N LEU A 274 -20.17 -2.01 -4.72
CA LEU A 274 -19.52 -2.08 -3.41
C LEU A 274 -20.57 -1.91 -2.31
N ASP A 275 -20.54 -2.79 -1.30
CA ASP A 275 -21.38 -2.68 -0.11
C ASP A 275 -21.30 -1.25 0.45
N ARG A 276 -22.45 -0.66 0.82
CA ARG A 276 -22.59 0.78 1.15
C ARG A 276 -21.67 1.29 2.27
N GLU A 277 -20.99 0.40 2.99
CA GLU A 277 -20.17 0.71 4.17
C GLU A 277 -18.66 0.79 3.88
N GLU A 278 -18.16 0.26 2.75
CA GLU A 278 -16.72 0.26 2.43
C GLU A 278 -16.46 0.68 0.98
N LYS A 279 -15.72 1.78 0.81
CA LYS A 279 -15.40 2.33 -0.52
C LYS A 279 -13.97 1.99 -0.92
N VAL A 280 -13.77 1.68 -2.20
CA VAL A 280 -12.44 1.64 -2.80
C VAL A 280 -12.27 2.89 -3.64
N THR A 281 -11.15 3.60 -3.46
CA THR A 281 -10.81 4.79 -4.23
C THR A 281 -9.48 4.56 -4.96
N LEU A 282 -9.48 4.78 -6.27
CA LEU A 282 -8.27 4.71 -7.07
C LEU A 282 -7.44 5.99 -6.87
N ALA A 283 -6.16 5.80 -6.54
CA ALA A 283 -5.15 6.84 -6.49
C ALA A 283 -4.20 6.63 -7.68
N ASP A 284 -4.04 7.63 -8.53
CA ASP A 284 -3.13 7.57 -9.66
C ASP A 284 -1.69 7.77 -9.18
N ALA A 285 -0.77 6.92 -9.61
CA ALA A 285 0.63 6.95 -9.19
C ALA A 285 1.47 8.00 -9.93
N ASP A 286 0.95 8.60 -11.01
CA ASP A 286 1.75 9.33 -12.00
C ASP A 286 1.28 10.79 -12.26
N CYS A 287 0.77 11.50 -11.24
CA CYS A 287 0.55 12.95 -11.33
C CYS A 287 1.87 13.75 -11.24
N GLY A 288 2.69 13.65 -12.29
CA GLY A 288 3.75 14.60 -12.60
C GLY A 288 3.27 15.65 -13.59
N THR A 289 3.25 16.91 -13.17
CA THR A 289 3.46 18.07 -14.05
C THR A 289 4.59 18.90 -13.46
#